data_AF-A0A3E4R1P7-F1
#
_entry.id   AF-A0A3E4R1P7-F1
#
_cell.length_a   1.000
_cell.length_b   1.000
_cell.length_c   1.000
_cell.angle_alpha   90.00
_cell.angle_beta   90.00
_cell.angle_gamma   90.00
#
_symmetry.space_group_name_H-M   'P 1'
#
loop_
_entity.id
_entity.type
_entity.pdbx_description
1 polymer ?
#
loop_
_entity_poly.entity_id
_entity_poly.type
_entity_poly.pdbx_seq_one_letter_code
_entity_poly.pdbx_strand_id
1 'polypeptide(L)'
;MTDSRKWAILKKQLADRPLLPFTLGMTIEECRKYSHSTPPSDYIDKINAAIEEDRKSKTHRIKIELGKIVGYRESCIYAKKFNISDTTMRKIIEGEKTMVGYDVIDKMEIWLNFTTGMTLSIENPLTPQRYIKAEFDKIDKTLNEIALSLLQYPRIFRNSIEKMDFEPDYQGKYYISTYLRRHAESIQQIADWLQNTVDQFQEKDREKWNKEIVDYIQYDIMSNKE
;
A
#
# COMPACT_ATOMS: atom_id res chain seq x y z
N MET A 1 5.43 19.11 25.34
CA MET A 1 4.22 19.20 24.48
C MET A 1 4.22 18.17 23.33
N THR A 2 5.19 17.25 23.31
CA THR A 2 5.50 16.32 22.21
C THR A 2 4.93 14.92 22.41
N ASP A 3 4.77 14.48 23.65
CA ASP A 3 4.63 13.05 23.97
C ASP A 3 3.20 12.54 23.71
N SER A 4 2.19 13.40 23.88
CA SER A 4 0.80 13.09 23.53
C SER A 4 0.62 12.86 22.01
N ARG A 5 1.27 13.67 21.18
CA ARG A 5 1.21 13.53 19.72
C ARG A 5 2.00 12.31 19.24
N LYS A 6 3.17 12.06 19.84
CA LYS A 6 3.98 10.86 19.60
C LYS A 6 3.20 9.60 19.95
N TRP A 7 2.58 9.57 21.13
CA TRP A 7 1.73 8.46 21.56
C TRP A 7 0.53 8.24 20.63
N ALA A 8 -0.14 9.30 20.15
CA ALA A 8 -1.25 9.15 19.21
C ALA A 8 -0.82 8.46 17.89
N ILE A 9 0.38 8.76 17.39
CA ILE A 9 0.93 8.11 16.19
C ILE A 9 1.25 6.64 16.48
N LEU A 10 1.92 6.35 17.60
CA LEU A 10 2.28 4.98 18.00
C LEU A 10 1.03 4.13 18.23
N LYS A 11 0.03 4.69 18.92
CA LYS A 11 -1.25 4.04 19.19
C LYS A 11 -1.97 3.63 17.90
N LYS A 12 -1.90 4.45 16.85
CA LYS A 12 -2.43 4.08 15.53
C LYS A 12 -1.67 2.88 14.95
N GLN A 13 -0.34 2.88 14.99
CA GLN A 13 0.47 1.77 14.49
C GLN A 13 0.21 0.46 15.26
N LEU A 14 0.04 0.54 16.57
CA LEU A 14 -0.31 -0.61 17.42
C LEU A 14 -1.72 -1.12 17.13
N ALA A 15 -2.67 -0.23 16.84
CA ALA A 15 -4.03 -0.63 16.47
C ALA A 15 -4.10 -1.30 15.08
N ASP A 16 -3.30 -0.80 14.12
CA ASP A 16 -3.21 -1.36 12.77
C ASP A 16 -2.56 -2.77 12.77
N ARG A 17 -1.85 -3.14 13.87
CA ARG A 17 -1.15 -4.42 14.05
C ARG A 17 -1.44 -5.03 15.43
N PRO A 18 -2.56 -5.75 15.60
CA PRO A 18 -3.05 -6.15 16.91
C PRO A 18 -2.12 -7.06 17.72
N LEU A 19 -1.20 -7.80 17.08
CA LEU A 19 -0.25 -8.64 17.79
C LEU A 19 1.01 -7.86 18.22
N LEU A 20 1.27 -6.68 17.62
CA LEU A 20 2.51 -5.92 17.73
C LEU A 20 2.78 -5.48 19.16
N PRO A 21 1.78 -5.01 19.94
CA PRO A 21 1.98 -4.73 21.36
C PRO A 21 2.63 -5.90 22.11
N PHE A 22 2.22 -7.14 21.83
CA PHE A 22 2.69 -8.32 22.55
C PHE A 22 4.10 -8.73 22.11
N THR A 23 4.43 -8.60 20.82
CA THR A 23 5.81 -8.83 20.34
C THR A 23 6.79 -7.78 20.82
N LEU A 24 6.30 -6.56 21.14
CA LEU A 24 7.08 -5.51 21.80
C LEU A 24 7.14 -5.66 23.33
N GLY A 25 6.53 -6.71 23.89
CA GLY A 25 6.56 -7.02 25.32
C GLY A 25 5.56 -6.25 26.18
N MET A 26 4.49 -5.70 25.59
CA MET A 26 3.38 -5.12 26.35
C MET A 26 2.48 -6.22 26.91
N THR A 27 2.05 -6.04 28.15
CA THR A 27 1.04 -6.89 28.81
C THR A 27 -0.38 -6.51 28.39
N ILE A 28 -1.33 -7.42 28.59
CA ILE A 28 -2.76 -7.16 28.32
C ILE A 28 -3.26 -5.97 29.15
N GLU A 29 -2.81 -5.87 30.40
CA GLU A 29 -3.15 -4.80 31.33
C GLU A 29 -2.65 -3.44 30.83
N GLU A 30 -1.41 -3.37 30.34
CA GLU A 30 -0.84 -2.16 29.75
C GLU A 30 -1.57 -1.75 28.47
N CYS A 31 -1.87 -2.71 27.59
CA CYS A 31 -2.66 -2.46 26.40
C CYS A 31 -4.03 -1.86 26.74
N ARG A 32 -4.76 -2.43 27.72
CA ARG A 32 -6.05 -1.88 28.17
C ARG A 32 -5.92 -0.49 28.77
N LYS A 33 -4.94 -0.29 29.66
CA LYS A 33 -4.71 0.99 30.33
C LYS A 33 -4.40 2.11 29.34
N TYR A 34 -3.46 1.88 28.43
CA TYR A 34 -2.97 2.90 27.49
C TYR A 34 -3.82 3.02 26.23
N SER A 35 -4.84 2.15 26.07
CA SER A 35 -5.91 2.35 25.08
C SER A 35 -6.77 3.59 25.36
N HIS A 36 -6.86 4.04 26.61
CA HIS A 36 -7.66 5.21 26.99
C HIS A 36 -6.85 6.32 27.66
N SER A 37 -5.55 6.13 27.85
CA SER A 37 -4.66 7.08 28.53
C SER A 37 -3.32 7.24 27.81
N THR A 38 -2.55 8.24 28.21
CA THR A 38 -1.18 8.45 27.73
C THR A 38 -0.19 7.87 28.75
N PRO A 39 0.70 6.95 28.35
CA PRO A 39 1.73 6.43 29.24
C PRO A 39 2.78 7.50 29.59
N PRO A 40 3.61 7.24 30.62
CA PRO A 40 4.79 8.05 30.92
C PRO A 40 5.74 8.21 29.71
N SER A 41 6.47 9.32 29.62
CA SER A 41 7.30 9.65 28.44
C SER A 41 8.41 8.63 28.18
N ASP A 42 9.05 8.14 29.23
CA ASP A 42 10.06 7.07 29.18
C ASP A 42 9.49 5.78 28.57
N TYR A 43 8.24 5.45 28.91
CA TYR A 43 7.54 4.31 28.33
C TYR A 43 7.20 4.54 26.84
N ILE A 44 6.79 5.76 26.47
CA ILE A 44 6.56 6.13 25.06
C ILE A 44 7.85 5.97 24.24
N ASP A 45 8.98 6.43 24.78
CA ASP A 45 10.29 6.32 24.12
C ASP A 45 10.75 4.87 24.00
N LYS A 46 10.54 4.05 25.05
CA LYS A 46 10.79 2.61 25.02
C LYS A 46 10.02 1.92 23.90
N ILE A 47 8.71 2.16 23.79
CA ILE A 47 7.86 1.55 22.74
C ILE A 47 8.28 2.04 21.36
N ASN A 48 8.57 3.33 21.19
CA ASN A 48 9.04 3.88 19.92
C ASN A 48 10.34 3.22 19.48
N ALA A 49 11.32 3.08 20.38
CA ALA A 49 12.58 2.40 20.09
C ALA A 49 12.37 0.94 19.70
N ALA A 50 11.48 0.23 20.40
CA ALA A 50 11.15 -1.16 20.09
C ALA A 50 10.50 -1.31 18.70
N ILE A 51 9.60 -0.38 18.30
CA ILE A 51 9.03 -0.34 16.95
C ILE A 51 10.09 -0.05 15.89
N GLU A 52 10.99 0.91 16.14
CA GLU A 52 12.07 1.22 15.21
C GLU A 52 13.00 0.01 15.00
N GLU A 53 13.30 -0.72 16.06
CA GLU A 53 14.12 -1.92 15.99
C GLU A 53 13.43 -3.07 15.25
N ASP A 54 12.14 -3.31 15.52
CA ASP A 54 11.33 -4.27 14.77
C ASP A 54 11.31 -3.93 13.27
N ARG A 55 11.12 -2.66 12.91
CA ARG A 55 11.13 -2.21 11.51
C ARG A 55 12.51 -2.38 10.87
N LYS A 56 13.60 -2.10 11.58
CA LYS A 56 14.96 -2.34 11.08
C LYS A 56 15.20 -3.82 10.81
N SER A 57 14.84 -4.69 11.75
CA SER A 57 14.94 -6.14 11.62
C SER A 57 14.17 -6.66 10.40
N LYS A 58 12.92 -6.24 10.24
CA LYS A 58 12.09 -6.60 9.07
C LYS A 58 12.63 -6.05 7.76
N THR A 59 13.09 -4.79 7.75
CA THR A 59 13.73 -4.17 6.57
C THR A 59 14.99 -4.94 6.17
N HIS A 60 15.79 -5.40 7.14
CA HIS A 60 16.98 -6.19 6.90
C HIS A 60 16.67 -7.56 6.30
N ARG A 61 15.65 -8.26 6.83
CA ARG A 61 15.17 -9.53 6.28
C ARG A 61 14.71 -9.36 4.83
N ILE A 62 13.93 -8.32 4.54
CA ILE A 62 13.48 -7.96 3.19
C ILE A 62 14.67 -7.70 2.28
N LYS A 63 15.68 -6.94 2.72
CA LYS A 63 16.91 -6.70 1.95
C LYS A 63 17.56 -8.01 1.52
N ILE A 64 17.75 -8.94 2.46
CA ILE A 64 18.41 -10.23 2.19
C ILE A 64 17.66 -11.00 1.10
N GLU A 65 16.34 -11.09 1.20
CA GLU A 65 15.55 -11.84 0.21
C GLU A 65 15.43 -11.10 -1.13
N LEU A 66 15.24 -9.77 -1.13
CA LEU A 66 15.23 -8.97 -2.35
C LEU A 66 16.56 -9.08 -3.11
N GLY A 67 17.70 -9.08 -2.41
CA GLY A 67 19.02 -9.21 -3.03
C GLY A 67 19.25 -10.52 -3.77
N LYS A 68 18.45 -11.57 -3.50
CA LYS A 68 18.50 -12.85 -4.23
C LYS A 68 17.77 -12.81 -5.57
N ILE A 69 16.81 -11.89 -5.73
CA ILE A 69 15.88 -11.86 -6.86
C ILE A 69 16.15 -10.66 -7.76
N VAL A 70 16.33 -9.49 -7.16
CA VAL A 70 16.31 -8.22 -7.88
C VAL A 70 17.71 -7.88 -8.36
N GLY A 71 17.94 -7.99 -9.67
CA GLY A 71 19.12 -7.43 -10.32
C GLY A 71 19.12 -5.90 -10.25
N TYR A 72 20.31 -5.28 -10.17
CA TYR A 72 20.45 -3.82 -10.04
C TYR A 72 19.65 -3.02 -11.10
N ARG A 73 19.61 -3.53 -12.34
CA ARG A 73 18.92 -2.91 -13.49
C ARG A 73 17.40 -3.05 -13.46
N GLU A 74 16.86 -3.94 -12.63
CA GLU A 74 15.42 -4.22 -12.54
C GLU A 74 14.76 -3.49 -11.37
N SER A 75 15.53 -2.76 -10.56
CA SER A 75 15.07 -1.99 -9.40
C SER A 75 13.85 -1.10 -9.71
N CYS A 76 13.81 -0.48 -10.88
CA CYS A 76 12.70 0.38 -11.30
C CYS A 76 11.38 -0.38 -11.55
N ILE A 77 11.45 -1.63 -12.02
CA ILE A 77 10.29 -2.49 -12.25
C ILE A 77 9.69 -2.88 -10.91
N TYR A 78 10.52 -3.38 -9.99
CA TYR A 78 10.07 -3.78 -8.66
C TYR A 78 9.61 -2.58 -7.82
N ALA A 79 10.25 -1.42 -7.94
CA ALA A 79 9.82 -0.21 -7.23
C ALA A 79 8.36 0.17 -7.55
N LYS A 80 7.96 0.08 -8.83
CA LYS A 80 6.56 0.28 -9.24
C LYS A 80 5.63 -0.73 -8.58
N LYS A 81 6.03 -2.01 -8.47
CA LYS A 81 5.21 -3.07 -7.85
C LYS A 81 4.82 -2.75 -6.40
N PHE A 82 5.73 -2.14 -5.64
CA PHE A 82 5.47 -1.79 -4.23
C PHE A 82 4.95 -0.37 -4.00
N ASN A 83 4.76 0.40 -5.09
CA ASN A 83 4.45 1.83 -5.04
C ASN A 83 5.46 2.63 -4.20
N ILE A 84 6.76 2.37 -4.41
CA ILE A 84 7.85 3.15 -3.82
C ILE A 84 8.73 3.76 -4.91
N SER A 85 9.52 4.77 -4.57
CA SER A 85 10.48 5.32 -5.54
C SER A 85 11.60 4.33 -5.85
N ASP A 86 12.08 4.33 -7.09
CA ASP A 86 13.24 3.55 -7.55
C ASP A 86 14.45 3.75 -6.64
N THR A 87 14.69 5.00 -6.22
CA THR A 87 15.73 5.35 -5.23
C THR A 87 15.52 4.64 -3.89
N THR A 88 14.28 4.54 -3.40
CA THR A 88 13.99 3.83 -2.15
C THR A 88 14.26 2.35 -2.30
N MET A 89 13.85 1.74 -3.41
CA MET A 89 14.13 0.33 -3.71
C MET A 89 15.64 0.04 -3.72
N ARG A 90 16.43 0.84 -4.45
CA ARG A 90 17.89 0.68 -4.49
C ARG A 90 18.52 0.80 -3.11
N LYS A 91 18.14 1.84 -2.35
CA LYS A 91 18.64 2.04 -1.00
C LYS A 91 18.31 0.88 -0.06
N ILE A 92 17.16 0.21 -0.21
CA ILE A 92 16.84 -1.01 0.55
C ILE A 92 17.81 -2.14 0.16
N ILE A 93 17.97 -2.41 -1.13
CA ILE A 93 18.83 -3.48 -1.67
C ILE A 93 20.30 -3.26 -1.28
N GLU A 94 20.80 -2.04 -1.41
CA GLU A 94 22.16 -1.64 -1.04
C GLU A 94 22.34 -1.63 0.50
N GLY A 95 21.25 -1.49 1.25
CA GLY A 95 21.25 -1.41 2.70
C GLY A 95 21.47 0.00 3.27
N GLU A 96 21.46 1.02 2.43
CA GLU A 96 21.47 2.43 2.85
C GLU A 96 20.17 2.84 3.56
N LYS A 97 19.03 2.24 3.17
CA LYS A 97 17.74 2.42 3.83
C LYS A 97 17.55 1.33 4.88
N THR A 98 17.94 1.65 6.10
CA THR A 98 17.88 0.71 7.24
C THR A 98 16.47 0.51 7.81
N MET A 99 15.53 1.41 7.50
CA MET A 99 14.17 1.36 8.04
C MET A 99 13.14 1.88 7.02
N VAL A 100 12.18 1.04 6.65
CA VAL A 100 11.01 1.41 5.83
C VAL A 100 9.72 1.37 6.63
N GLY A 101 8.68 2.01 6.11
CA GLY A 101 7.35 2.02 6.71
C GLY A 101 6.75 0.61 6.77
N TYR A 102 5.86 0.40 7.74
CA TYR A 102 5.16 -0.86 7.93
C TYR A 102 4.29 -1.23 6.73
N ASP A 103 3.73 -0.24 6.04
CA ASP A 103 3.02 -0.39 4.77
C ASP A 103 3.92 -1.00 3.67
N VAL A 104 5.18 -0.59 3.58
CA VAL A 104 6.14 -1.14 2.60
C VAL A 104 6.57 -2.55 3.02
N ILE A 105 6.82 -2.76 4.32
CA ILE A 105 7.20 -4.06 4.88
C ILE A 105 6.13 -5.10 4.55
N ASP A 106 4.86 -4.81 4.83
CA ASP A 106 3.80 -5.82 4.69
C ASP A 106 3.66 -6.30 3.23
N LYS A 107 3.72 -5.36 2.28
CA LYS A 107 3.65 -5.66 0.84
C LYS A 107 4.84 -6.47 0.36
N MET A 108 6.04 -6.06 0.77
CA MET A 108 7.27 -6.74 0.38
C MET A 108 7.34 -8.15 0.98
N GLU A 109 6.94 -8.32 2.24
CA GLU A 109 6.90 -9.64 2.87
C GLU A 109 5.91 -10.59 2.17
N ILE A 110 4.71 -10.14 1.81
CA ILE A 110 3.76 -10.97 1.05
C ILE A 110 4.36 -11.40 -0.29
N TRP A 111 4.91 -10.44 -1.03
CA TRP A 111 5.47 -10.72 -2.33
C TRP A 111 6.68 -11.66 -2.25
N LEU A 112 7.56 -11.47 -1.25
CA LEU A 112 8.71 -12.32 -1.00
C LEU A 112 8.31 -13.70 -0.49
N ASN A 113 7.29 -13.80 0.37
CA ASN A 113 6.73 -15.06 0.82
C ASN A 113 6.27 -15.90 -0.37
N PHE A 114 5.59 -15.26 -1.32
CA PHE A 114 5.16 -15.92 -2.56
C PHE A 114 6.35 -16.30 -3.45
N THR A 115 7.30 -15.40 -3.65
CA THR A 115 8.38 -15.58 -4.65
C THR A 115 9.51 -16.49 -4.17
N THR A 116 9.80 -16.47 -2.86
CA THR A 116 10.96 -17.15 -2.25
C THR A 116 10.60 -18.12 -1.12
N GLY A 117 9.35 -18.12 -0.66
CA GLY A 117 8.96 -18.87 0.54
C GLY A 117 9.33 -18.19 1.86
N MET A 118 9.77 -16.92 1.85
CA MET A 118 10.09 -16.15 3.06
C MET A 118 8.93 -16.19 4.06
N THR A 119 9.16 -16.58 5.31
CA THR A 119 8.11 -16.59 6.34
C THR A 119 7.59 -15.18 6.63
N LEU A 120 6.27 -14.99 6.57
CA LEU A 120 5.62 -13.73 6.93
C LEU A 120 5.84 -13.40 8.40
N SER A 121 5.98 -12.12 8.73
CA SER A 121 5.92 -11.69 10.12
C SER A 121 4.53 -11.98 10.68
N ILE A 122 4.45 -12.50 11.91
CA ILE A 122 3.19 -12.75 12.63
C ILE A 122 2.32 -11.49 12.69
N GLU A 123 2.98 -10.33 12.71
CA GLU A 123 2.38 -8.99 12.75
C GLU A 123 1.90 -8.42 11.43
N ASN A 124 2.09 -9.16 10.33
CA ASN A 124 1.66 -8.68 9.03
C ASN A 124 0.14 -8.85 8.94
N PRO A 125 -0.65 -7.76 8.94
CA PRO A 125 -2.10 -7.83 8.94
C PRO A 125 -2.65 -8.19 7.55
N LEU A 126 -1.79 -8.12 6.52
CA LEU A 126 -2.14 -8.42 5.15
C LEU A 126 -1.94 -9.91 4.89
N THR A 127 -3.04 -10.60 4.58
CA THR A 127 -2.98 -11.84 3.83
C THR A 127 -2.87 -11.51 2.33
N PRO A 128 -2.40 -12.43 1.47
CA PRO A 128 -2.43 -12.23 0.02
C PRO A 128 -3.82 -11.76 -0.48
N GLN A 129 -4.90 -12.31 0.10
CA GLN A 129 -6.28 -11.91 -0.21
C GLN A 129 -6.60 -10.48 0.21
N ARG A 130 -6.18 -10.05 1.42
CA ARG A 130 -6.38 -8.67 1.90
C ARG A 130 -5.57 -7.66 1.10
N TYR A 131 -4.36 -8.03 0.67
CA TYR A 131 -3.55 -7.19 -0.20
C TYR A 131 -4.25 -6.96 -1.54
N ILE A 132 -4.70 -8.03 -2.19
CA ILE A 132 -5.44 -7.94 -3.46
C ILE A 132 -6.69 -7.07 -3.28
N LYS A 133 -7.50 -7.34 -2.26
CA LYS A 133 -8.71 -6.54 -1.97
C LYS A 133 -8.38 -5.06 -1.77
N ALA A 134 -7.36 -4.74 -0.98
CA ALA A 134 -6.97 -3.35 -0.71
C ALA A 134 -6.45 -2.63 -1.97
N GLU A 135 -5.79 -3.32 -2.90
CA GLU A 135 -5.39 -2.74 -4.17
C GLU A 135 -6.61 -2.55 -5.10
N PHE A 136 -7.55 -3.51 -5.14
CA PHE A 136 -8.82 -3.34 -5.86
C PHE A 136 -9.68 -2.20 -5.31
N ASP A 137 -9.79 -2.05 -3.99
CA ASP A 137 -10.54 -0.95 -3.36
C ASP A 137 -9.97 0.42 -3.76
N LYS A 138 -8.64 0.55 -3.90
CA LYS A 138 -8.02 1.80 -4.38
C LYS A 138 -8.29 2.04 -5.85
N ILE A 139 -8.27 0.98 -6.66
CA ILE A 139 -8.60 1.06 -8.08
C ILE A 139 -10.05 1.52 -8.24
N ASP A 140 -10.98 0.89 -7.52
CA ASP A 140 -12.40 1.26 -7.53
C ASP A 140 -12.61 2.72 -7.12
N LYS A 141 -11.96 3.17 -6.04
CA LYS A 141 -12.01 4.57 -5.62
C LYS A 141 -11.51 5.52 -6.72
N THR A 142 -10.38 5.21 -7.34
CA THR A 142 -9.78 6.05 -8.40
C THR A 142 -10.68 6.09 -9.63
N LEU A 143 -11.28 4.95 -10.02
CA LEU A 143 -12.25 4.87 -11.10
C LEU A 143 -13.49 5.72 -10.81
N ASN A 144 -14.00 5.66 -9.58
CA ASN A 144 -15.14 6.48 -9.14
C ASN A 144 -14.82 7.98 -9.18
N GLU A 145 -13.63 8.41 -8.74
CA GLU A 145 -13.18 9.80 -8.82
C GLU A 145 -13.09 10.29 -10.28
N ILE A 146 -12.58 9.45 -11.19
CA ILE A 146 -12.54 9.74 -12.63
C ILE A 146 -13.95 9.81 -13.19
N ALA A 147 -14.83 8.86 -12.88
CA ALA A 147 -16.21 8.85 -13.36
C ALA A 147 -16.98 10.10 -12.94
N LEU A 148 -16.85 10.51 -11.68
CA LEU A 148 -17.44 11.75 -11.16
C LEU A 148 -16.89 12.99 -11.87
N SER A 149 -15.58 13.02 -12.14
CA SER A 149 -14.95 14.11 -12.90
C SER A 149 -15.46 14.16 -14.34
N LEU A 150 -15.63 13.00 -14.98
CA LEU A 150 -16.16 12.88 -16.34
C LEU A 150 -17.62 13.35 -16.44
N LEU A 151 -18.44 13.06 -15.42
CA LEU A 151 -19.84 13.52 -15.37
C LEU A 151 -19.99 15.04 -15.30
N GLN A 152 -18.97 15.75 -14.81
CA GLN A 152 -18.99 17.21 -14.76
C GLN A 152 -18.66 17.85 -16.11
N TYR A 153 -18.05 17.09 -17.02
CA TYR A 153 -17.57 17.64 -18.28
C TYR A 153 -18.64 18.22 -19.20
N PRO A 154 -19.81 17.59 -19.42
CA PRO A 154 -20.87 18.19 -20.24
C PRO A 154 -21.24 19.61 -19.80
N ARG A 155 -21.24 19.87 -18.48
CA ARG A 155 -21.50 21.20 -17.92
C ARG A 155 -20.31 22.15 -18.13
N ILE A 156 -19.09 21.66 -17.90
CA ILE A 156 -17.86 22.46 -18.14
C ILE A 156 -17.75 22.84 -19.62
N PHE A 157 -17.98 21.90 -20.54
CA PHE A 157 -18.02 22.13 -21.98
C PHE A 157 -19.07 23.17 -22.37
N ARG A 158 -20.30 23.03 -21.87
CA ARG A 158 -21.38 23.99 -22.15
C ARG A 158 -20.99 25.39 -21.68
N ASN A 159 -20.49 25.52 -20.44
CA ASN A 159 -20.08 26.80 -19.88
C ASN A 159 -18.89 27.42 -20.65
N SER A 160 -17.92 26.62 -21.11
CA SER A 160 -16.77 27.11 -21.88
C SER A 160 -17.15 27.53 -23.30
N ILE A 161 -18.07 26.79 -23.95
CA ILE A 161 -18.63 27.18 -25.27
C ILE A 161 -19.42 28.48 -25.15
N GLU A 162 -20.26 28.61 -24.12
CA GLU A 162 -21.05 29.83 -23.85
C GLU A 162 -20.16 31.04 -23.54
N LYS A 163 -18.98 30.83 -22.96
CA LYS A 163 -18.03 31.89 -22.64
C LYS A 163 -17.05 32.24 -23.76
N MET A 164 -17.04 31.49 -24.86
CA MET A 164 -16.03 31.61 -25.94
C MET A 164 -14.57 31.54 -25.43
N ASP A 165 -14.32 30.87 -24.30
CA ASP A 165 -12.99 30.68 -23.73
C ASP A 165 -12.23 29.58 -24.51
N PHE A 166 -11.85 29.90 -25.74
CA PHE A 166 -11.05 29.06 -26.62
C PHE A 166 -9.60 29.55 -26.72
N GLU A 167 -9.15 30.39 -25.80
CA GLU A 167 -7.75 30.81 -25.83
C GLU A 167 -6.82 29.64 -25.50
N PRO A 168 -5.78 29.40 -26.31
CA PRO A 168 -4.75 28.43 -25.97
C PRO A 168 -3.96 28.92 -24.76
N ASP A 169 -3.47 27.98 -23.95
CA ASP A 169 -2.50 28.29 -22.91
C ASP A 169 -1.20 28.87 -23.51
N TYR A 170 -0.29 29.29 -22.64
CA TYR A 170 1.03 29.81 -23.03
C TYR A 170 1.89 28.83 -23.86
N GLN A 171 1.46 27.58 -24.03
CA GLN A 171 2.09 26.56 -24.87
C GLN A 171 1.32 26.28 -26.17
N GLY A 172 0.29 27.07 -26.50
CA GLY A 172 -0.50 26.89 -27.71
C GLY A 172 -1.56 25.78 -27.61
N LYS A 173 -1.85 25.25 -26.40
CA LYS A 173 -2.82 24.16 -26.21
C LYS A 173 -4.12 24.68 -25.63
N TYR A 174 -5.23 24.30 -26.25
CA TYR A 174 -6.55 24.62 -25.74
C TYR A 174 -6.76 24.03 -24.34
N TYR A 175 -7.21 24.86 -23.40
CA TYR A 175 -7.47 24.47 -22.00
C TYR A 175 -8.29 23.17 -21.89
N ILE A 176 -9.27 23.02 -22.79
CA ILE A 176 -10.17 21.86 -22.87
C ILE A 176 -9.44 20.56 -23.26
N SER A 177 -8.51 20.61 -24.22
CA SER A 177 -7.79 19.41 -24.68
C SER A 177 -6.79 18.91 -23.64
N THR A 178 -6.24 19.81 -22.82
CA THR A 178 -5.32 19.47 -21.74
C THR A 178 -6.00 18.68 -20.61
N TYR A 179 -7.24 19.02 -20.25
CA TYR A 179 -8.01 18.28 -19.23
C TYR A 179 -8.39 16.87 -19.71
N LEU A 180 -8.98 16.75 -20.91
CA LEU A 180 -9.31 15.45 -21.48
C LEU A 180 -8.08 14.54 -21.61
N ARG A 181 -6.94 15.11 -22.02
CA ARG A 181 -5.68 14.37 -22.13
C ARG A 181 -5.17 13.87 -20.77
N ARG A 182 -5.24 14.68 -19.71
CA ARG A 182 -4.86 14.25 -18.35
C ARG A 182 -5.70 13.07 -17.85
N HIS A 183 -7.01 13.07 -18.10
CA HIS A 183 -7.84 11.93 -17.72
C HIS A 183 -7.60 10.69 -18.59
N ALA A 184 -7.32 10.86 -19.89
CA ALA A 184 -6.89 9.74 -20.74
C ALA A 184 -5.57 9.12 -20.22
N GLU A 185 -4.61 9.96 -19.83
CA GLU A 185 -3.36 9.54 -19.18
C GLU A 185 -3.61 8.82 -17.85
N SER A 186 -4.54 9.31 -17.00
CA SER A 186 -4.92 8.64 -15.75
C SER A 186 -5.61 7.29 -15.96
N ILE A 187 -6.49 7.18 -16.96
CA ILE A 187 -7.15 5.91 -17.31
C ILE A 187 -6.13 4.89 -17.80
N GLN A 188 -5.18 5.31 -18.65
CA GLN A 188 -4.10 4.44 -19.09
C GLN A 188 -3.24 3.95 -17.92
N GLN A 189 -2.90 4.85 -16.97
CA GLN A 189 -2.15 4.46 -15.76
C GLN A 189 -2.92 3.45 -14.89
N ILE A 190 -4.25 3.55 -14.81
CA ILE A 190 -5.07 2.58 -14.08
C ILE A 190 -5.11 1.24 -14.81
N ALA A 191 -5.24 1.24 -16.14
CA ALA A 191 -5.19 0.02 -16.93
C ALA A 191 -3.83 -0.69 -16.76
N ASP A 192 -2.73 0.06 -16.81
CA ASP A 192 -1.38 -0.47 -16.57
C ASP A 192 -1.23 -0.98 -15.13
N TRP A 193 -1.80 -0.30 -14.14
CA TRP A 193 -1.79 -0.74 -12.73
C TRP A 193 -2.59 -2.02 -12.54
N LEU A 194 -3.80 -2.10 -13.09
CA LEU A 194 -4.63 -3.31 -13.09
C LEU A 194 -3.87 -4.49 -13.71
N GLN A 195 -3.30 -4.30 -14.89
CA GLN A 195 -2.56 -5.34 -15.59
C GLN A 195 -1.34 -5.77 -14.77
N ASN A 196 -0.57 -4.84 -14.21
CA ASN A 196 0.56 -5.17 -13.34
C ASN A 196 0.14 -5.88 -12.05
N THR A 197 -0.99 -5.50 -11.44
CA THR A 197 -1.54 -6.19 -10.26
C THR A 197 -2.05 -7.57 -10.63
N VAL A 198 -2.51 -7.80 -11.86
CA VAL A 198 -2.89 -9.14 -12.33
C VAL A 198 -1.65 -9.98 -12.64
N ASP A 199 -0.69 -9.44 -13.40
CA ASP A 199 0.52 -10.13 -13.85
C ASP A 199 1.42 -10.55 -12.68
N GLN A 200 1.55 -9.68 -11.67
CA GLN A 200 2.29 -9.99 -10.43
C GLN A 200 1.82 -11.26 -9.72
N PHE A 201 0.57 -11.66 -9.94
CA PHE A 201 -0.07 -12.80 -9.27
C PHE A 201 -0.37 -13.96 -10.23
N GLN A 202 -0.19 -13.77 -11.55
CA GLN A 202 -0.30 -14.84 -12.55
C GLN A 202 1.00 -15.63 -12.76
N GLU A 203 2.16 -15.01 -12.50
CA GLU A 203 3.45 -15.55 -12.99
C GLU A 203 3.96 -16.80 -12.27
N LYS A 204 3.33 -17.30 -11.19
CA LYS A 204 3.88 -18.50 -10.51
C LYS A 204 2.99 -19.57 -9.88
N ASP A 205 1.66 -19.48 -9.79
CA ASP A 205 0.89 -20.63 -9.25
C ASP A 205 -0.63 -20.55 -9.55
N ARG A 206 -1.01 -20.73 -10.82
CA ARG A 206 -2.42 -20.86 -11.23
C ARG A 206 -3.18 -21.94 -10.45
N GLU A 207 -2.49 -23.00 -10.03
CA GLU A 207 -3.09 -24.17 -9.36
C GLU A 207 -3.36 -23.95 -7.88
N LYS A 208 -2.44 -23.29 -7.15
CA LYS A 208 -2.62 -23.03 -5.72
C LYS A 208 -3.70 -21.98 -5.45
N TRP A 209 -3.74 -20.93 -6.28
CA TRP A 209 -4.73 -19.87 -6.18
C TRP A 209 -6.13 -20.30 -6.60
N ASN A 210 -6.27 -21.08 -7.68
CA ASN A 210 -7.59 -21.60 -8.07
C ASN A 210 -8.22 -22.40 -6.94
N LYS A 211 -7.43 -23.17 -6.18
CA LYS A 211 -7.94 -23.93 -5.04
C LYS A 211 -8.39 -23.02 -3.90
N GLU A 212 -7.53 -22.11 -3.44
CA GLU A 212 -7.85 -21.22 -2.31
C GLU A 212 -8.96 -20.21 -2.62
N ILE A 213 -9.05 -19.71 -3.86
CA ILE A 213 -10.12 -18.81 -4.32
C ILE A 213 -11.43 -19.58 -4.51
N VAL A 214 -11.41 -20.77 -5.12
CA VAL A 214 -12.63 -21.60 -5.29
C VAL A 214 -13.18 -22.03 -3.95
N ASP A 215 -12.32 -22.46 -3.02
CA ASP A 215 -12.72 -22.86 -1.66
C ASP A 215 -13.35 -21.67 -0.91
N TYR A 216 -12.82 -20.46 -1.08
CA TYR A 216 -13.39 -19.25 -0.48
C TYR A 216 -14.72 -18.84 -1.12
N ILE A 217 -14.84 -18.84 -2.45
CA ILE A 217 -16.09 -18.50 -3.15
C ILE A 217 -17.18 -19.51 -2.77
N GLN A 218 -16.84 -20.80 -2.68
CA GLN A 218 -17.77 -21.83 -2.22
C GLN A 218 -18.18 -21.61 -0.76
N TYR A 219 -17.23 -21.30 0.12
CA TYR A 219 -17.54 -20.99 1.52
C TYR A 219 -18.47 -19.79 1.66
N ASP A 220 -18.15 -18.66 1.02
CA ASP A 220 -18.91 -17.40 1.12
C ASP A 220 -20.30 -17.51 0.48
N ILE A 221 -20.45 -18.26 -0.63
CA ILE A 221 -21.75 -18.58 -1.23
C ILE A 221 -22.60 -19.49 -0.32
N MET A 222 -21.96 -20.40 0.43
CA MET A 222 -22.66 -21.28 1.36
C MET A 222 -23.03 -20.57 2.66
N SER A 223 -22.19 -19.68 3.19
CA SER A 223 -22.45 -18.94 4.43
C SER A 223 -23.41 -17.75 4.27
N ASN A 224 -23.56 -17.22 3.05
CA ASN A 224 -24.58 -16.18 2.76
C ASN A 224 -25.94 -16.75 2.33
N LYS A 225 -26.14 -18.07 2.47
CA LYS A 225 -27.42 -18.76 2.20
C LYS A 225 -28.16 -19.22 3.48
N GLU A 226 -27.64 -18.89 4.65
CA GLU A 226 -28.34 -18.99 5.95
C GLU A 226 -28.92 -17.65 6.37
#